data_AF-A0A800D3P7-F1
#
_entry.id   AF-A0A800D3P7-F1
#
_cell.length_a   1.000
_cell.length_b   1.000
_cell.length_c   1.000
_cell.angle_alpha   90.00
_cell.angle_beta   90.00
_cell.angle_gamma   90.00
#
_symmetry.space_group_name_H-M   'P 1'
#
loop_
_entity.id
_entity.type
_entity.pdbx_description
1 polymer ?
#
loop_
_entity_poly.entity_id
_entity_poly.type
_entity_poly.pdbx_seq_one_letter_code
_entity_poly.pdbx_strand_id
1 'polypeptide(L)'
;MSWNQNPWQGQVAQEVKQSLFVRTMNYTALWTVLYGLFVAFFIGSGLDRVFANPIISLILVFMVIGGSFLIRDPLTASKGILYGYGAFTSFALAAISSFFIHLVGYYHSGILFGALVTTFLIGGATVIAARSVNISQDKAQAVVKFLIIIGIAAFVASLINLFLKSGILGLIIAVVFLVWSVAALFITLNQLDEIETVLGNNPEAMDRIALWESVSVFILFYNIFISLLEILLSLFGNNED
;
A
#
# COMPACT_ATOMS: atom_id res chain seq x y z
N MET A 1 39.62 34.32 33.21
CA MET A 1 39.42 34.13 31.76
C MET A 1 38.48 32.95 31.58
N SER A 2 37.18 33.22 31.51
CA SER A 2 36.15 32.21 31.26
C SER A 2 36.00 32.03 29.75
N TRP A 3 36.17 30.80 29.29
CA TRP A 3 35.97 30.43 27.90
C TRP A 3 34.53 30.70 27.47
N ASN A 4 34.36 31.39 26.34
CA ASN A 4 33.10 31.57 25.64
C ASN A 4 32.43 30.22 25.41
N GLN A 5 31.39 29.90 26.19
CA GLN A 5 30.44 28.86 25.84
C GLN A 5 29.58 29.43 24.72
N ASN A 6 29.80 28.95 23.51
CA ASN A 6 29.06 29.35 22.33
C ASN A 6 27.61 28.85 22.51
N PRO A 7 26.60 29.72 22.65
CA PRO A 7 25.22 29.32 22.95
C PRO A 7 24.57 28.49 21.81
N TRP A 8 25.22 28.44 20.66
CA TRP A 8 24.79 27.72 19.46
C TRP A 8 25.18 26.24 19.44
N GLN A 9 26.04 25.76 20.36
CA GLN A 9 26.40 24.33 20.43
C GLN A 9 25.27 23.44 20.98
N GLY A 10 24.24 24.03 21.60
CA GLY A 10 23.06 23.30 22.10
C GLY A 10 21.89 23.19 21.11
N GLN A 11 21.96 23.85 19.94
CA GLN A 11 20.82 23.98 19.01
C GLN A 11 20.95 23.18 17.71
N VAL A 12 22.11 22.55 17.43
CA VAL A 12 22.35 21.84 16.15
C VAL A 12 21.87 20.38 16.17
N ALA A 13 21.38 19.86 17.31
CA ALA A 13 20.92 18.47 17.40
C ALA A 13 19.68 18.29 18.28
N GLN A 14 18.71 19.20 18.21
CA GLN A 14 17.33 18.73 18.41
C GLN A 14 16.98 17.97 17.13
N GLU A 15 17.26 16.65 17.10
CA GLU A 15 16.59 15.75 16.19
C GLU A 15 15.10 16.03 16.34
N VAL A 16 14.50 16.71 15.35
CA VAL A 16 13.06 16.87 15.29
C VAL A 16 12.52 15.46 15.20
N LYS A 17 12.03 14.94 16.33
CA LYS A 17 11.53 13.57 16.46
C LYS A 17 10.36 13.44 15.48
N GLN A 18 10.62 12.88 14.31
CA GLN A 18 9.59 12.65 13.30
C GLN A 18 8.58 11.66 13.88
N SER A 19 7.30 12.02 13.85
CA SER A 19 6.21 11.15 14.30
C SER A 19 6.18 9.86 13.50
N LEU A 20 5.57 8.81 14.07
CA LEU A 20 5.44 7.52 13.41
C LEU A 20 4.71 7.68 12.08
N PHE A 21 3.64 8.49 12.05
CA PHE A 21 2.90 8.83 10.84
C PHE A 21 3.80 9.38 9.72
N VAL A 22 4.62 10.39 10.02
CA VAL A 22 5.49 11.02 9.00
C VAL A 22 6.49 10.01 8.45
N ARG A 23 7.09 9.17 9.31
CA ARG A 23 8.01 8.11 8.89
C ARG A 23 7.31 7.09 7.99
N THR A 24 6.13 6.62 8.38
CA THR A 24 5.32 5.66 7.61
C THR A 24 5.00 6.21 6.21
N MET A 25 4.59 7.48 6.12
CA MET A 25 4.28 8.10 4.82
C MET A 25 5.53 8.32 3.96
N ASN A 26 6.67 8.67 4.56
CA ASN A 26 7.94 8.81 3.83
C ASN A 26 8.39 7.47 3.24
N TYR A 27 8.34 6.39 4.01
CA TYR A 27 8.64 5.05 3.49
C TYR A 27 7.61 4.58 2.46
N THR A 28 6.32 4.91 2.64
CA THR A 28 5.30 4.61 1.64
C THR A 28 5.65 5.28 0.31
N ALA A 29 6.03 6.56 0.34
CA ALA A 29 6.47 7.28 -0.85
C ALA A 29 7.71 6.65 -1.50
N LEU A 30 8.69 6.18 -0.70
CA LEU A 30 9.84 5.44 -1.20
C LEU A 30 9.40 4.18 -1.98
N TRP A 31 8.47 3.39 -1.43
CA TRP A 31 7.94 2.19 -2.10
C TRP A 31 7.17 2.52 -3.37
N THR A 32 6.41 3.62 -3.39
CA THR A 32 5.72 4.10 -4.58
C THR A 32 6.69 4.54 -5.68
N VAL A 33 7.75 5.27 -5.33
CA VAL A 33 8.81 5.67 -6.28
C VAL A 33 9.48 4.43 -6.85
N LEU A 34 9.88 3.49 -5.98
CA LEU A 34 10.52 2.25 -6.41
C LEU A 34 9.61 1.40 -7.31
N TYR A 35 8.32 1.34 -7.00
CA TYR A 35 7.32 0.72 -7.86
C TYR A 35 7.28 1.38 -9.25
N GLY A 36 7.23 2.72 -9.33
CA GLY A 36 7.23 3.44 -10.60
C GLY A 36 8.50 3.19 -11.42
N LEU A 37 9.66 3.11 -10.76
CA LEU A 37 10.93 2.74 -11.40
C LEU A 37 10.90 1.32 -11.96
N PHE A 38 10.36 0.34 -11.21
CA PHE A 38 10.22 -1.03 -11.70
C PHE A 38 9.27 -1.13 -12.88
N VAL A 39 8.12 -0.43 -12.84
CA VAL A 39 7.19 -0.37 -13.98
C VAL A 39 7.91 0.18 -15.22
N ALA A 40 8.60 1.31 -15.10
CA ALA A 40 9.34 1.90 -16.22
C ALA A 40 10.44 0.97 -16.74
N PHE A 41 11.15 0.29 -15.84
CA PHE A 41 12.18 -0.69 -16.20
C PHE A 41 11.60 -1.89 -16.94
N PHE A 42 10.48 -2.47 -16.47
CA PHE A 42 9.86 -3.62 -17.13
C PHE A 42 9.36 -3.28 -18.53
N ILE A 43 8.72 -2.11 -18.70
CA ILE A 43 8.29 -1.63 -20.02
C ILE A 43 9.51 -1.38 -20.91
N GLY A 44 10.52 -0.64 -20.42
CA GLY A 44 11.70 -0.28 -21.21
C GLY A 44 12.58 -1.46 -21.62
N SER A 45 12.57 -2.54 -20.85
CA SER A 45 13.31 -3.78 -21.15
C SER A 45 12.48 -4.84 -21.87
N GLY A 46 11.16 -4.67 -21.98
CA GLY A 46 10.24 -5.68 -22.52
C GLY A 46 9.97 -6.87 -21.58
N LEU A 47 10.39 -6.78 -20.31
CA LEU A 47 10.10 -7.78 -19.28
C LEU A 47 8.62 -7.75 -18.84
N ASP A 48 7.92 -6.66 -19.09
CA ASP A 48 6.48 -6.53 -18.89
C ASP A 48 5.68 -7.67 -19.58
N ARG A 49 6.13 -8.12 -20.77
CA ARG A 49 5.57 -9.28 -21.48
C ARG A 49 5.74 -10.60 -20.75
N VAL A 50 6.84 -10.76 -20.03
CA VAL A 50 7.11 -11.97 -19.22
C VAL A 50 6.19 -11.96 -18.01
N PHE A 51 6.05 -10.79 -17.35
CA PHE A 51 5.22 -10.64 -16.16
C PHE A 51 3.72 -10.53 -16.45
N ALA A 52 3.30 -10.29 -17.69
CA ALA A 52 1.91 -10.38 -18.15
C ALA A 52 1.37 -11.83 -18.20
N ASN A 53 1.74 -12.66 -17.22
CA ASN A 53 1.27 -14.02 -17.04
C ASN A 53 0.51 -14.14 -15.72
N PRO A 54 -0.78 -14.55 -15.73
CA PRO A 54 -1.61 -14.61 -14.53
C PRO A 54 -1.08 -15.59 -13.47
N ILE A 55 -0.37 -16.65 -13.87
CA ILE A 55 0.25 -17.60 -12.93
C ILE A 55 1.40 -16.92 -12.18
N ILE A 56 2.22 -16.14 -12.88
CA ILE A 56 3.33 -15.40 -12.27
C ILE A 56 2.79 -14.35 -11.30
N SER A 57 1.75 -13.60 -11.70
CA SER A 57 1.08 -12.64 -10.81
C SER A 57 0.55 -13.31 -9.55
N LEU A 58 -0.08 -14.48 -9.67
CA LEU A 58 -0.58 -15.24 -8.52
C LEU A 58 0.55 -15.70 -7.59
N ILE A 59 1.66 -16.20 -8.14
CA ILE A 59 2.85 -16.59 -7.36
C ILE A 59 3.40 -15.37 -6.60
N LEU A 60 3.51 -14.23 -7.26
CA LEU A 60 4.00 -12.99 -6.64
C LEU A 60 3.09 -12.51 -5.50
N VAL A 61 1.76 -12.58 -5.67
CA VAL A 61 0.80 -12.30 -4.58
C VAL A 61 1.06 -13.23 -3.39
N PHE A 62 1.22 -14.53 -3.62
CA PHE A 62 1.52 -15.48 -2.53
C PHE A 62 2.87 -15.22 -1.88
N MET A 63 3.88 -14.78 -2.63
CA MET A 63 5.19 -14.43 -2.07
C MET A 63 5.12 -13.18 -1.18
N VAL A 64 4.37 -12.15 -1.58
CA VAL A 64 4.15 -10.96 -0.74
C VAL A 64 3.43 -11.35 0.54
N ILE A 65 2.32 -12.09 0.43
CA ILE A 65 1.57 -12.58 1.60
C ILE A 65 2.47 -13.45 2.49
N GLY A 66 3.19 -14.42 1.91
CA GLY A 66 4.10 -15.32 2.62
C GLY A 66 5.23 -14.57 3.33
N GLY A 67 5.79 -13.53 2.71
CA GLY A 67 6.79 -12.66 3.32
C GLY A 67 6.29 -12.01 4.61
N SER A 68 5.05 -11.55 4.63
CA SER A 68 4.44 -10.99 5.85
C SER A 68 4.37 -12.01 7.00
N PHE A 69 4.08 -13.29 6.71
CA PHE A 69 4.04 -14.36 7.73
C PHE A 69 5.42 -14.75 8.26
N LEU A 70 6.47 -14.60 7.44
CA LEU A 70 7.85 -14.87 7.88
C LEU A 70 8.34 -13.80 8.86
N ILE A 71 7.86 -12.57 8.73
CA ILE A 71 8.14 -11.45 9.64
C ILE A 71 7.07 -11.43 10.73
N ARG A 72 7.17 -12.35 11.69
CA ARG A 72 6.17 -12.50 12.78
C ARG A 72 6.11 -11.30 13.72
N ASP A 73 7.25 -10.64 13.94
CA ASP A 73 7.35 -9.48 14.81
C ASP A 73 8.31 -8.44 14.20
N PRO A 74 7.79 -7.31 13.69
CA PRO A 74 8.61 -6.27 13.08
C PRO A 74 9.56 -5.61 14.08
N LEU A 75 9.30 -5.67 15.39
CA LEU A 75 10.18 -5.09 16.41
C LEU A 75 11.47 -5.88 16.58
N THR A 76 11.45 -7.19 16.32
CA THR A 76 12.65 -8.06 16.43
C THR A 76 13.33 -8.31 15.08
N ALA A 77 12.65 -8.00 13.97
CA ALA A 77 13.22 -8.10 12.64
C ALA A 77 14.37 -7.10 12.42
N SER A 78 15.37 -7.52 11.64
CA SER A 78 16.41 -6.59 11.19
C SER A 78 15.82 -5.59 10.20
N LYS A 79 16.32 -4.34 10.24
CA LYS A 79 15.89 -3.32 9.27
C LYS A 79 16.11 -3.78 7.82
N GLY A 80 17.22 -4.48 7.55
CA GLY A 80 17.51 -5.03 6.23
C GLY A 80 16.42 -5.97 5.69
N ILE A 81 15.83 -6.80 6.56
CA ILE A 81 14.71 -7.68 6.17
C ILE A 81 13.45 -6.85 5.86
N LEU A 82 13.16 -5.82 6.67
CA LEU A 82 12.00 -4.94 6.44
C LEU A 82 12.15 -4.13 5.14
N TYR A 83 13.33 -3.58 4.87
CA TYR A 83 13.63 -2.91 3.61
C TYR A 83 13.54 -3.88 2.42
N GLY A 84 14.07 -5.09 2.59
CA GLY A 84 13.99 -6.15 1.57
C GLY A 84 12.55 -6.53 1.25
N TYR A 85 11.70 -6.65 2.27
CA TYR A 85 10.27 -6.93 2.11
C TYR A 85 9.54 -5.79 1.39
N GLY A 86 9.80 -4.53 1.75
CA GLY A 86 9.23 -3.37 1.06
C GLY A 86 9.66 -3.30 -0.40
N ALA A 87 10.96 -3.46 -0.67
CA ALA A 87 11.50 -3.45 -2.03
C ALA A 87 10.95 -4.60 -2.90
N PHE A 88 10.87 -5.81 -2.34
CA PHE A 88 10.27 -6.95 -3.01
C PHE A 88 8.79 -6.73 -3.29
N THR A 89 8.05 -6.14 -2.34
CA THR A 89 6.64 -5.78 -2.56
C THR A 89 6.48 -4.79 -3.71
N SER A 90 7.30 -3.72 -3.77
CA SER A 90 7.29 -2.79 -4.92
C SER A 90 7.56 -3.49 -6.25
N PHE A 91 8.55 -4.39 -6.30
CA PHE A 91 8.86 -5.20 -7.47
C PHE A 91 7.67 -6.08 -7.88
N ALA A 92 7.11 -6.83 -6.92
CA ALA A 92 6.02 -7.77 -7.15
C ALA A 92 4.77 -7.06 -7.67
N LEU A 93 4.38 -5.94 -7.07
CA LEU A 93 3.22 -5.15 -7.51
C LEU A 93 3.45 -4.51 -8.89
N ALA A 94 4.67 -4.06 -9.20
CA ALA A 94 5.01 -3.57 -10.55
C ALA A 94 4.93 -4.68 -11.61
N ALA A 95 5.38 -5.89 -11.28
CA ALA A 95 5.28 -7.04 -12.15
C ALA A 95 3.82 -7.46 -12.36
N ILE A 96 3.01 -7.51 -11.30
CA ILE A 96 1.57 -7.76 -11.39
C ILE A 96 0.89 -6.69 -12.25
N SER A 97 1.28 -5.42 -12.11
CA SER A 97 0.77 -4.31 -12.92
C SER A 97 1.06 -4.45 -14.40
N SER A 98 2.14 -5.16 -14.77
CA SER A 98 2.48 -5.41 -16.17
C SER A 98 1.38 -6.18 -16.88
N PHE A 99 0.65 -7.06 -16.19
CA PHE A 99 -0.56 -7.69 -16.72
C PHE A 99 -1.60 -6.65 -17.16
N PHE A 100 -1.92 -5.70 -16.29
CA PHE A 100 -2.91 -4.66 -16.56
C PHE A 100 -2.42 -3.64 -17.58
N ILE A 101 -1.16 -3.22 -17.52
CA ILE A 101 -0.58 -2.23 -18.45
C ILE A 101 -0.55 -2.79 -19.87
N HIS A 102 -0.25 -4.07 -20.07
CA HIS A 102 -0.26 -4.67 -21.40
C HIS A 102 -1.67 -4.80 -21.99
N LEU A 103 -2.67 -5.09 -21.13
CA LEU A 103 -4.07 -5.22 -21.51
C LEU A 103 -4.76 -3.86 -21.74
N VAL A 104 -4.38 -2.83 -20.99
CA VAL A 104 -5.08 -1.53 -20.91
C VAL A 104 -4.32 -0.41 -21.61
N GLY A 105 -3.00 -0.35 -21.44
CA GLY A 105 -2.16 0.76 -21.90
C GLY A 105 -2.10 0.92 -23.42
N TYR A 106 -2.42 -0.13 -24.17
CA TYR A 106 -2.42 -0.10 -25.63
C TYR A 106 -3.70 0.55 -26.21
N TYR A 107 -4.81 0.56 -25.47
CA TYR A 107 -6.12 0.99 -25.97
C TYR A 107 -6.78 2.10 -25.13
N HIS A 108 -6.43 2.26 -23.85
CA HIS A 108 -7.20 3.08 -22.89
C HIS A 108 -6.33 3.88 -21.91
N SER A 109 -5.30 4.60 -22.41
CA SER A 109 -4.38 5.40 -21.57
C SER A 109 -5.08 6.45 -20.68
N GLY A 110 -6.22 7.00 -21.13
CA GLY A 110 -7.06 7.90 -20.34
C GLY A 110 -7.71 7.24 -19.12
N ILE A 111 -8.10 5.96 -19.21
CA ILE A 111 -8.66 5.19 -18.09
C ILE A 111 -7.58 4.94 -17.04
N LEU A 112 -6.37 4.59 -17.47
CA LEU A 112 -5.24 4.38 -16.58
C LEU A 112 -4.89 5.66 -15.80
N PHE A 113 -4.85 6.81 -16.49
CA PHE A 113 -4.61 8.11 -15.86
C PHE A 113 -5.75 8.49 -14.91
N GLY A 114 -7.01 8.26 -15.31
CA GLY A 114 -8.18 8.51 -14.49
C GLY A 114 -8.17 7.71 -13.18
N ALA A 115 -7.85 6.42 -13.25
CA ALA A 115 -7.68 5.56 -12.07
C ALA A 115 -6.59 6.10 -11.14
N LEU A 116 -5.43 6.46 -11.69
CA LEU A 116 -4.30 6.98 -10.93
C LEU A 116 -4.64 8.29 -10.20
N VAL A 117 -5.24 9.26 -10.90
CA VAL A 117 -5.66 10.53 -10.30
C VAL A 117 -6.69 10.31 -9.19
N THR A 118 -7.69 9.45 -9.43
CA THR A 118 -8.73 9.20 -8.43
C THR A 118 -8.22 8.40 -7.23
N THR A 119 -7.21 7.52 -7.39
CA THR A 119 -6.47 6.94 -6.24
C THR A 119 -5.84 8.01 -5.38
N PHE A 120 -5.14 8.99 -5.96
CA PHE A 120 -4.50 10.05 -5.18
C PHE A 120 -5.53 10.92 -4.44
N LEU A 121 -6.67 11.21 -5.07
CA LEU A 121 -7.75 11.96 -4.44
C LEU A 121 -8.38 11.20 -3.27
N ILE A 122 -8.76 9.93 -3.49
CA ILE A 122 -9.39 9.09 -2.45
C ILE A 122 -8.40 8.81 -1.32
N GLY A 123 -7.19 8.38 -1.65
CA GLY A 123 -6.16 8.10 -0.66
C GLY A 123 -5.74 9.34 0.12
N GLY A 124 -5.57 10.49 -0.55
CA GLY A 124 -5.28 11.76 0.10
C GLY A 124 -6.41 12.22 1.05
N ALA A 125 -7.67 12.12 0.61
CA ALA A 125 -8.82 12.41 1.46
C ALA A 125 -8.89 11.47 2.67
N THR A 126 -8.59 10.18 2.46
CA THR A 126 -8.56 9.16 3.53
C THR A 126 -7.49 9.49 4.57
N VAL A 127 -6.30 9.90 4.13
CA VAL A 127 -5.22 10.35 5.02
C VAL A 127 -5.67 11.54 5.87
N ILE A 128 -6.31 12.55 5.26
CA ILE A 128 -6.81 13.73 6.00
C ILE A 128 -7.89 13.34 7.00
N ALA A 129 -8.84 12.49 6.60
CA ALA A 129 -9.92 12.03 7.45
C ALA A 129 -9.40 11.21 8.64
N ALA A 130 -8.46 10.29 8.40
CA ALA A 130 -7.87 9.44 9.44
C ALA A 130 -7.14 10.25 10.52
N ARG A 131 -6.63 11.43 10.18
CA ARG A 131 -5.98 12.38 11.10
C ARG A 131 -6.96 13.26 11.87
N SER A 132 -8.19 13.38 11.39
CA SER A 132 -9.20 14.29 11.94
C SER A 132 -10.21 13.58 12.84
N VAL A 133 -10.32 12.26 12.73
CA VAL A 133 -11.23 11.42 13.52
C VAL A 133 -10.41 10.64 14.53
N ASN A 134 -10.85 10.54 15.78
CA ASN A 134 -10.23 9.67 16.77
C ASN A 134 -11.16 8.49 17.07
N ILE A 135 -10.68 7.26 16.89
CA ILE A 135 -11.45 6.04 17.16
C ILE A 135 -10.81 5.33 18.35
N SER A 136 -11.62 5.04 19.36
CA SER A 136 -11.18 4.23 20.51
C SER A 136 -10.66 2.86 20.06
N GLN A 137 -9.55 2.41 20.63
CA GLN A 137 -8.91 1.11 20.39
C GLN A 137 -9.89 -0.08 20.28
N ASP A 138 -10.87 -0.21 21.18
CA ASP A 138 -11.84 -1.32 21.17
C ASP A 138 -12.67 -1.37 19.87
N LYS A 139 -13.09 -0.19 19.40
CA LYS A 139 -13.83 -0.05 18.13
C LYS A 139 -12.90 -0.32 16.95
N ALA A 140 -11.68 0.20 16.99
CA ALA A 140 -10.70 -0.02 15.93
C ALA A 140 -10.38 -1.51 15.78
N GLN A 141 -10.18 -2.25 16.89
CA GLN A 141 -9.97 -3.70 16.87
C GLN A 141 -11.17 -4.47 16.31
N ALA A 142 -12.40 -4.08 16.66
CA ALA A 142 -13.61 -4.69 16.10
C ALA A 142 -13.68 -4.49 14.58
N VAL A 143 -13.37 -3.27 14.11
CA VAL A 143 -13.31 -2.97 12.66
C VAL A 143 -12.20 -3.75 11.97
N VAL A 144 -11.01 -3.87 12.55
CA VAL A 144 -9.92 -4.69 12.00
C VAL A 144 -10.35 -6.14 11.82
N LYS A 145 -10.98 -6.75 12.83
CA LYS A 145 -11.48 -8.13 12.75
C LYS A 145 -12.51 -8.30 11.63
N PHE A 146 -13.44 -7.35 11.52
CA PHE A 146 -14.43 -7.33 10.45
C PHE A 146 -13.78 -7.19 9.06
N LEU A 147 -12.81 -6.30 8.92
CA LEU A 147 -12.05 -6.12 7.68
C LEU A 147 -11.29 -7.39 7.31
N ILE A 148 -10.69 -8.11 8.26
CA ILE A 148 -10.01 -9.40 7.95
C ILE A 148 -11.00 -10.39 7.32
N ILE A 149 -12.21 -10.51 7.87
CA ILE A 149 -13.24 -11.43 7.34
C ILE A 149 -13.64 -11.02 5.92
N ILE A 150 -13.93 -9.74 5.69
CA ILE A 150 -14.29 -9.25 4.35
C ILE A 150 -13.14 -9.42 3.38
N GLY A 151 -11.90 -9.14 3.78
CA GLY A 151 -10.72 -9.27 2.94
C GLY A 151 -10.52 -10.72 2.47
N ILE A 152 -10.67 -11.69 3.38
CA ILE A 152 -10.61 -13.13 3.03
C ILE A 152 -11.75 -13.50 2.09
N ALA A 153 -12.98 -13.04 2.36
CA ALA A 153 -14.13 -13.32 1.50
C ALA A 153 -13.95 -12.74 0.09
N ALA A 154 -13.44 -11.51 -0.03
CA ALA A 154 -13.15 -10.87 -1.30
C ALA A 154 -12.01 -11.56 -2.06
N PHE A 155 -10.97 -12.03 -1.36
CA PHE A 155 -9.90 -12.83 -1.95
C PHE A 155 -10.43 -14.15 -2.51
N VAL A 156 -11.25 -14.88 -1.73
CA VAL A 156 -11.87 -16.14 -2.20
C VAL A 156 -12.80 -15.88 -3.38
N ALA A 157 -13.61 -14.83 -3.34
CA ALA A 157 -14.48 -14.43 -4.45
C ALA A 157 -13.66 -14.11 -5.72
N SER A 158 -12.52 -13.44 -5.57
CA SER A 158 -11.59 -13.16 -6.67
C SER A 158 -11.06 -14.46 -7.29
N LEU A 159 -10.63 -15.43 -6.47
CA LEU A 159 -10.19 -16.75 -6.93
C LEU A 159 -11.29 -17.50 -7.66
N ILE A 160 -12.52 -17.47 -7.16
CA ILE A 160 -13.67 -18.08 -7.84
C ILE A 160 -13.93 -17.39 -9.18
N ASN A 161 -13.84 -16.06 -9.23
CA ASN A 161 -14.09 -15.30 -10.45
C ASN A 161 -13.01 -15.53 -11.53
N LEU A 162 -11.79 -15.95 -11.16
CA LEU A 162 -10.78 -16.40 -12.14
C LEU A 162 -11.29 -17.57 -13.00
N PHE A 163 -12.11 -18.46 -12.44
CA PHE A 163 -12.70 -19.59 -13.16
C PHE A 163 -14.00 -19.24 -13.86
N LEU A 164 -14.86 -18.44 -13.22
CA LEU A 164 -16.16 -18.06 -13.77
C LEU A 164 -16.07 -17.01 -14.87
N LYS A 165 -15.03 -16.16 -14.85
CA LYS A 165 -14.81 -15.04 -15.79
C LYS A 165 -16.03 -14.14 -15.96
N SER A 166 -16.78 -13.91 -14.87
CA SER A 166 -18.00 -13.09 -14.90
C SER A 166 -17.64 -11.62 -14.75
N GLY A 167 -18.01 -10.80 -15.75
CA GLY A 167 -17.77 -9.35 -15.72
C GLY A 167 -18.51 -8.64 -14.59
N ILE A 168 -19.78 -9.00 -14.35
CA ILE A 168 -20.59 -8.41 -13.27
C ILE A 168 -20.04 -8.80 -11.90
N LEU A 169 -19.66 -10.07 -11.72
CA LEU A 169 -19.06 -10.52 -10.46
C LEU A 169 -17.71 -9.83 -10.24
N GLY A 170 -16.91 -9.65 -11.30
CA GLY A 170 -15.66 -8.89 -11.25
C GLY A 170 -15.86 -7.45 -10.81
N LEU A 171 -16.86 -6.75 -11.37
CA LEU A 171 -17.20 -5.38 -10.97
C LEU A 171 -17.62 -5.29 -9.50
N ILE A 172 -18.47 -6.22 -9.03
CA ILE A 172 -18.89 -6.26 -7.62
C ILE A 172 -17.69 -6.47 -6.71
N ILE A 173 -16.80 -7.41 -7.05
CA ILE A 173 -15.57 -7.67 -6.32
C ILE A 173 -14.71 -6.40 -6.26
N ALA A 174 -14.49 -5.72 -7.39
CA ALA A 174 -13.69 -4.51 -7.44
C ALA A 174 -14.26 -3.38 -6.56
N VAL A 175 -15.59 -3.18 -6.55
CA VAL A 175 -16.24 -2.19 -5.67
C VAL A 175 -16.09 -2.56 -4.19
N VAL A 176 -16.31 -3.83 -3.83
CA VAL A 176 -16.13 -4.31 -2.46
C VAL A 176 -14.68 -4.14 -2.02
N PHE A 177 -13.72 -4.47 -2.89
CA PHE A 177 -12.29 -4.36 -2.60
C PHE A 177 -11.82 -2.91 -2.49
N LEU A 178 -12.39 -1.99 -3.27
CA LEU A 178 -12.16 -0.56 -3.14
C LEU A 178 -12.60 -0.05 -1.76
N VAL A 179 -13.85 -0.30 -1.37
CA VAL A 179 -14.41 0.15 -0.09
C VAL A 179 -13.61 -0.46 1.07
N TRP A 180 -13.28 -1.75 0.97
CA TRP A 180 -12.47 -2.44 1.96
C TRP A 180 -11.08 -1.82 2.09
N SER A 181 -10.40 -1.52 0.98
CA SER A 181 -9.05 -0.95 0.98
C SER A 181 -9.03 0.47 1.55
N VAL A 182 -10.05 1.28 1.26
CA VAL A 182 -10.20 2.63 1.84
C VAL A 182 -10.45 2.54 3.35
N ALA A 183 -11.33 1.65 3.79
CA ALA A 183 -11.62 1.45 5.22
C ALA A 183 -10.39 0.92 5.98
N ALA A 184 -9.65 -0.02 5.39
CA ALA A 184 -8.41 -0.54 5.95
C ALA A 184 -7.34 0.56 6.04
N LEU A 185 -7.16 1.37 4.99
CA LEU A 185 -6.22 2.49 5.00
C LEU A 185 -6.56 3.49 6.10
N PHE A 186 -7.83 3.85 6.22
CA PHE A 186 -8.29 4.74 7.27
C PHE A 186 -7.95 4.22 8.66
N ILE A 187 -8.26 2.95 8.95
CA ILE A 187 -8.00 2.34 10.27
C ILE A 187 -6.49 2.21 10.54
N THR A 188 -5.70 1.75 9.56
CA THR A 188 -4.24 1.65 9.70
C THR A 188 -3.64 3.00 10.07
N LEU A 189 -4.01 4.07 9.37
CA LEU A 189 -3.49 5.41 9.66
C LEU A 189 -3.97 5.96 10.99
N ASN A 190 -5.22 5.65 11.38
CA ASN A 190 -5.79 6.10 12.65
C ASN A 190 -5.09 5.48 13.86
N GLN A 191 -4.63 4.23 13.74
CA GLN A 191 -3.97 3.51 14.82
C GLN A 191 -2.50 3.93 15.01
N LEU A 192 -1.88 4.66 14.08
CA LEU A 192 -0.46 5.02 14.18
C LEU A 192 -0.17 5.91 15.39
N ASP A 193 -1.04 6.85 15.73
CA ASP A 193 -0.83 7.72 16.90
C ASP A 193 -0.91 6.91 18.21
N GLU A 194 -1.82 5.92 18.30
CA GLU A 194 -1.89 5.00 19.45
C GLU A 194 -0.64 4.10 19.53
N ILE A 195 -0.20 3.54 18.41
CA ILE A 195 1.02 2.72 18.37
C ILE A 195 2.24 3.55 18.80
N GLU A 196 2.35 4.80 18.34
CA GLU A 196 3.43 5.71 18.76
C GLU A 196 3.42 5.92 20.29
N THR A 197 2.25 6.07 20.91
CA THR A 197 2.16 6.20 22.38
C THR A 197 2.66 4.97 23.12
N VAL A 198 2.40 3.76 22.59
CA VAL A 198 2.87 2.48 23.17
C VAL A 198 4.39 2.31 23.00
N LEU A 199 4.94 2.71 21.85
CA LEU A 199 6.39 2.62 21.57
C LEU A 199 7.20 3.66 22.35
N GLY A 200 6.55 4.75 22.79
CA GLY A 200 7.15 5.80 23.61
C GLY A 200 8.30 6.53 22.90
N ASN A 201 9.43 6.70 23.60
CA ASN A 201 10.58 7.45 23.10
C ASN A 201 11.67 6.57 22.44
N ASN A 202 11.35 5.34 22.01
CA ASN A 202 12.31 4.48 21.33
C ASN A 202 12.35 4.76 19.81
N PRO A 203 13.34 5.51 19.28
CA PRO A 203 13.35 5.93 17.88
C PRO A 203 13.61 4.77 16.92
N GLU A 204 14.28 3.72 17.40
CA GLU A 204 14.58 2.53 16.59
C GLU A 204 13.35 1.64 16.43
N ALA A 205 12.59 1.44 17.51
CA ALA A 205 11.32 0.72 17.45
C ALA A 205 10.30 1.46 16.57
N MET A 206 10.20 2.79 16.72
CA MET A 206 9.37 3.63 15.83
C MET A 206 9.76 3.47 14.36
N ASP A 207 11.06 3.43 14.04
CA ASP A 207 11.53 3.26 12.67
C ASP A 207 11.19 1.89 12.08
N ARG A 208 11.34 0.81 12.85
CA ARG A 208 10.98 -0.55 12.41
C ARG A 208 9.48 -0.70 12.16
N ILE A 209 8.64 -0.15 13.04
CA ILE A 209 7.20 -0.14 12.86
C ILE A 209 6.80 0.75 11.67
N ALA A 210 7.43 1.92 11.50
CA ALA A 210 7.18 2.78 10.35
C ALA A 210 7.46 2.05 9.02
N LEU A 211 8.60 1.35 8.94
CA LEU A 211 8.96 0.53 7.79
C LEU A 211 7.92 -0.56 7.54
N TRP A 212 7.50 -1.27 8.57
CA TRP A 212 6.47 -2.32 8.46
C TRP A 212 5.12 -1.78 7.97
N GLU A 213 4.57 -0.79 8.67
CA GLU A 213 3.26 -0.22 8.36
C GLU A 213 3.25 0.49 7.00
N SER A 214 4.39 1.04 6.55
CA SER A 214 4.48 1.68 5.25
C SER A 214 4.25 0.71 4.08
N VAL A 215 4.60 -0.57 4.25
CA VAL A 215 4.33 -1.60 3.22
C VAL A 215 2.84 -1.89 3.17
N SER A 216 2.17 -1.98 4.33
CA SER A 216 0.71 -2.12 4.42
C SER A 216 -0.01 -0.96 3.75
N VAL A 217 0.38 0.28 4.08
CA VAL A 217 -0.18 1.50 3.48
C VAL A 217 0.06 1.50 1.96
N PHE A 218 1.27 1.17 1.51
CA PHE A 218 1.60 1.08 0.09
C PHE A 218 0.73 0.07 -0.67
N ILE A 219 0.54 -1.14 -0.12
CA ILE A 219 -0.35 -2.17 -0.69
C ILE A 219 -1.79 -1.66 -0.77
N LEU A 220 -2.27 -0.92 0.24
CA LEU A 220 -3.63 -0.39 0.25
C LEU A 220 -3.84 0.70 -0.82
N PHE A 221 -2.88 1.60 -1.02
CA PHE A 221 -2.90 2.54 -2.14
C PHE A 221 -2.92 1.81 -3.48
N TYR A 222 -2.11 0.77 -3.64
CA TYR A 222 -2.10 -0.07 -4.83
C TYR A 222 -3.45 -0.77 -5.08
N ASN A 223 -4.06 -1.33 -4.03
CA ASN A 223 -5.36 -2.00 -4.14
C ASN A 223 -6.47 -1.02 -4.52
N ILE A 224 -6.47 0.20 -3.97
CA ILE A 224 -7.38 1.27 -4.38
C ILE A 224 -7.20 1.56 -5.87
N PHE A 225 -5.96 1.67 -6.33
CA PHE A 225 -5.64 1.90 -7.75
C PHE A 225 -6.16 0.80 -8.67
N ILE A 226 -5.83 -0.46 -8.40
CA ILE A 226 -6.28 -1.58 -9.23
C ILE A 226 -7.81 -1.70 -9.21
N SER A 227 -8.45 -1.52 -8.05
CA SER A 227 -9.91 -1.59 -7.97
C SER A 227 -10.59 -0.50 -8.81
N LEU A 228 -10.08 0.73 -8.74
CA LEU A 228 -10.57 1.83 -9.58
C LEU A 228 -10.34 1.56 -11.06
N LEU A 229 -9.16 1.03 -11.40
CA LEU A 229 -8.84 0.66 -12.78
C LEU A 229 -9.83 -0.38 -13.31
N GLU A 230 -10.10 -1.45 -12.56
CA GLU A 230 -11.06 -2.49 -12.94
C GLU A 230 -12.50 -1.96 -13.06
N ILE A 231 -12.92 -1.09 -12.14
CA ILE A 231 -14.23 -0.45 -12.20
C ILE A 231 -14.34 0.40 -13.48
N LEU A 232 -13.37 1.27 -13.73
CA LEU A 232 -13.40 2.16 -14.89
C LEU A 232 -13.34 1.37 -16.20
N LEU A 233 -12.53 0.30 -16.27
CA LEU A 233 -12.51 -0.59 -17.42
C LEU A 233 -13.85 -1.29 -17.64
N SER A 234 -14.50 -1.73 -16.58
CA SER A 234 -15.82 -2.38 -16.68
C SER A 234 -16.92 -1.40 -17.15
N LEU A 235 -16.81 -0.12 -16.77
CA LEU A 235 -17.78 0.92 -17.11
C LEU A 235 -17.56 1.54 -18.49
N PHE A 236 -16.30 1.69 -18.92
CA PHE A 236 -15.96 2.43 -20.13
C PHE A 236 -15.35 1.57 -21.23
N GLY A 237 -14.77 0.42 -20.90
CA GLY A 237 -14.20 -0.52 -21.89
C GLY A 237 -15.24 -1.35 -22.65
N ASN A 238 -16.50 -1.36 -22.22
CA ASN A 238 -17.61 -2.03 -22.90
C ASN A 238 -18.34 -1.15 -23.94
N ASN A 239 -17.90 0.10 -24.15
CA ASN A 239 -18.55 1.04 -25.08
C ASN A 239 -17.90 1.09 -26.47
N GLU A 240 -16.94 0.20 -26.77
CA GLU A 240 -16.26 0.12 -28.07
C GLU A 240 -16.71 -1.05 -28.96
N ASP A 241 -17.80 -1.76 -28.59
CA ASP A 241 -18.50 -2.74 -29.47
C ASP A 241 -19.78 -2.15 -30.09
#